data_AF-A0A966PW98-F1
#
_entry.id   AF-A0A966PW98-F1
#
_cell.length_a   1.000
_cell.length_b   1.000
_cell.length_c   1.000
_cell.angle_alpha   90.00
_cell.angle_beta   90.00
_cell.angle_gamma   90.00
#
_symmetry.space_group_name_H-M   'P 1'
#
loop_
_entity.id
_entity.type
_entity.pdbx_description
1 polymer ?
#
loop_
_entity_poly.entity_id
_entity_poly.type
_entity_poly.pdbx_seq_one_letter_code
_entity_poly.pdbx_strand_id
1 'polypeptide(L)' 'MQFHEKNMKVYETEFKQRAYDGKWERIGKIEDEDNAYSFINEYGNRAAHVPFKWVTLGVYDYLMEIVD' A
#
# COMPACT_ATOMS: atom_id res chain seq x y z
N MET A 1 -8.75 25.62 -1.11
CA MET A 1 -8.15 24.47 -0.43
C MET A 1 -7.44 23.66 -1.49
N GLN A 2 -6.11 23.62 -1.47
CA GLN A 2 -5.32 22.94 -2.47
C GLN A 2 -5.14 21.50 -2.00
N PHE A 3 -5.77 20.55 -2.69
CA PHE A 3 -5.58 19.13 -2.42
C PHE A 3 -4.15 18.79 -2.84
N HIS A 4 -3.28 18.55 -1.87
CA HIS A 4 -1.94 18.04 -2.13
C HIS A 4 -2.11 16.55 -2.43
N GLU A 5 -2.22 16.19 -3.71
CA GLU A 5 -2.08 14.80 -4.13
C GLU A 5 -0.65 14.39 -3.80
N LYS A 6 -0.45 13.82 -2.61
CA LYS A 6 0.78 13.10 -2.29
C LYS A 6 0.88 12.00 -3.34
N ASN A 7 1.89 12.09 -4.21
CA ASN A 7 2.25 11.00 -5.12
C ASN A 7 2.52 9.76 -4.28
N MET A 8 1.52 8.89 -4.17
CA MET A 8 1.58 7.66 -3.37
C MET A 8 2.55 6.71 -4.07
N LYS A 9 3.74 6.58 -3.50
CA LYS A 9 4.76 5.69 -4.03
C LYS A 9 4.39 4.24 -3.74
N VAL A 10 4.20 3.45 -4.79
CA VAL A 10 4.01 2.00 -4.71
C VAL A 10 5.37 1.33 -4.74
N TYR A 11 5.66 0.54 -3.69
CA TYR A 11 6.94 -0.15 -3.53
C TYR A 11 6.92 -1.55 -4.15
N GLU A 12 5.77 -2.20 -4.12
CA GLU A 12 5.57 -3.56 -4.60
C GLU A 12 4.12 -3.72 -5.05
N THR A 13 3.89 -4.57 -6.05
CA THR A 13 2.54 -4.89 -6.55
C THR A 13 2.35 -6.38 -6.63
N GLU A 14 1.19 -6.85 -6.18
CA GLU A 14 0.78 -8.24 -6.32
C GLU A 14 -0.59 -8.32 -7.00
N PHE A 15 -0.79 -9.41 -7.74
CA PHE A 15 -2.06 -9.79 -8.32
C PHE A 15 -2.54 -11.09 -7.69
N LYS A 16 -3.74 -11.07 -7.12
CA LYS A 16 -4.35 -12.25 -6.51
C LYS A 16 -5.84 -12.30 -6.82
N GLN A 17 -6.38 -13.52 -6.91
CA GLN A 17 -7.82 -13.73 -7.00
C GLN A 17 -8.44 -13.70 -5.60
N ARG A 18 -9.54 -12.99 -5.43
CA ARG A 18 -10.27 -12.93 -4.16
C ARG A 18 -11.14 -14.16 -3.96
N ALA A 19 -11.10 -14.69 -2.74
CA ALA A 19 -11.82 -15.91 -2.39
C ALA A 19 -13.35 -15.75 -2.36
N TYR A 20 -13.88 -14.53 -2.15
CA TYR A 20 -15.31 -14.31 -1.89
C TYR A 20 -16.14 -13.95 -3.13
N ASP A 21 -15.53 -13.36 -4.16
CA ASP A 21 -16.21 -12.96 -5.40
C ASP A 21 -15.50 -13.44 -6.67
N GLY A 22 -14.34 -14.11 -6.54
CA GLY A 22 -13.56 -14.61 -7.67
C GLY A 22 -12.92 -13.52 -8.53
N LYS A 23 -13.01 -12.25 -8.13
CA LYS A 23 -12.43 -11.13 -8.88
C LYS A 23 -10.93 -11.06 -8.70
N TRP A 24 -10.24 -10.53 -9.69
CA TRP A 24 -8.81 -10.25 -9.59
C TRP A 24 -8.57 -8.90 -8.92
N GLU A 25 -7.64 -8.88 -7.98
CA GLU A 25 -7.26 -7.69 -7.24
C GLU A 25 -5.80 -7.38 -7.49
N ARG A 26 -5.52 -6.14 -7.91
CA ARG A 26 -4.17 -5.57 -7.87
C ARG A 26 -4.02 -4.86 -6.54
N ILE A 27 -3.11 -5.35 -5.70
CA ILE A 27 -2.75 -4.69 -4.45
C ILE A 27 -1.35 -4.07 -4.57
N GLY A 28 -1.16 -2.96 -3.88
CA GLY A 28 0.10 -2.23 -3.84
C GLY A 28 0.57 -2.02 -2.41
N LYS A 29 1.86 -2.23 -2.17
CA LYS A 29 2.50 -1.93 -0.90
C LYS A 29 2.92 -0.48 -0.86
N ILE A 30 2.43 0.26 0.13
CA ILE A 30 2.68 1.68 0.33
C ILE A 30 3.15 1.95 1.76
N GLU A 31 3.76 3.10 1.99
CA GLU A 31 4.03 3.57 3.35
C GLU A 31 2.73 3.88 4.09
N ASP A 32 2.66 3.45 5.35
CA ASP A 32 1.55 3.71 6.24
C ASP A 32 1.88 4.87 7.17
N GLU A 33 1.86 6.08 6.62
CA GLU A 33 2.19 7.30 7.37
C GLU A 33 1.24 7.55 8.56
N ASP A 34 0.00 7.09 8.47
CA ASP A 34 -0.99 7.23 9.55
C ASP A 34 -0.60 6.44 10.80
N ASN A 35 0.18 5.36 10.63
CA ASN A 35 0.69 4.50 11.68
C ASN A 35 2.19 4.67 11.92
N ALA A 36 2.79 5.77 11.46
CA ALA A 36 4.16 6.10 11.78
C ALA A 36 4.32 6.41 13.28
N TYR A 37 5.38 5.90 13.90
CA TYR A 37 5.66 6.17 15.31
C TYR A 37 7.15 6.40 15.57
N SER A 38 7.44 7.07 16.68
CA SER A 38 8.80 7.27 17.18
C SER A 38 9.02 6.47 18.46
N PHE A 39 10.23 5.93 18.62
CA PHE A 39 10.62 5.19 19.81
C PHE A 39 12.09 5.44 20.15
N ILE A 40 12.48 5.11 21.38
CA ILE A 40 13.89 5.08 21.80
C ILE A 40 14.37 3.65 21.58
N ASN A 41 15.44 3.49 20.79
CA ASN A 41 16.02 2.19 20.54
C ASN A 41 16.90 1.71 21.72
N GLU A 42 17.44 0.51 21.60
CA GLU A 42 18.26 -0.15 22.62
C GLU A 42 19.53 0.63 22.99
N TYR A 43 19.94 1.58 22.15
CA TYR A 43 21.13 2.42 22.33
C TYR A 43 20.79 3.81 22.89
N GLY A 44 19.54 4.05 23.29
CA GLY A 44 19.10 5.35 23.79
C GLY A 44 18.85 6.42 22.70
N ASN A 45 18.94 6.05 21.42
CA ASN A 45 18.73 6.97 20.32
C ASN A 45 17.25 7.02 19.92
N ARG A 46 16.76 8.22 19.58
CA ARG A 46 15.42 8.40 19.04
C ARG A 46 15.38 7.95 17.57
N ALA A 47 14.53 6.98 17.28
CA ALA A 47 14.27 6.47 15.94
C ALA A 47 12.81 6.71 15.54
N ALA A 48 12.56 6.78 14.24
CA ALA A 48 11.23 6.81 13.66
C ALA A 48 11.04 5.54 12.81
N HIS A 49 9.85 4.95 12.88
CA HIS A 49 9.47 3.82 12.05
C HIS A 49 8.19 4.17 11.30
N VAL A 50 8.24 4.01 9.98
CA VAL A 50 7.08 4.08 9.09
C VAL A 50 6.83 2.66 8.59
N PRO A 51 5.74 2.01 9.03
CA PRO A 51 5.41 0.68 8.55
C PRO A 51 4.89 0.73 7.10
N PHE A 52 4.73 -0.45 6.50
CA PHE A 52 4.10 -0.59 5.19
C PHE A 52 2.69 -1.18 5.33
N LYS A 53 1.77 -0.75 4.47
CA LYS A 53 0.44 -1.35 4.31
C LYS A 53 0.19 -1.77 2.87
N TRP A 54 -0.67 -2.77 2.69
CA TRP A 54 -1.18 -3.16 1.37
C TRP A 54 -2.52 -2.49 1.14
N VAL A 55 -2.68 -1.87 -0.02
CA VAL A 55 -3.93 -1.21 -0.44
C VAL A 55 -4.38 -1.75 -1.78
N THR A 56 -5.69 -1.77 -2.00
CA THR A 56 -6.28 -2.12 -3.29
C THR A 56 -6.04 -0.99 -4.28
N LEU A 57 -5.35 -1.29 -5.38
CA LEU A 57 -5.10 -0.36 -6.49
C LEU A 57 -6.10 -0.55 -7.64
N GLY A 58 -6.74 -1.73 -7.72
CA GLY A 58 -7.66 -2.06 -8.80
C GLY A 58 -8.35 -3.40 -8.61
N VAL A 59 -9.55 -3.51 -9.19
CA VAL A 59 -10.42 -4.69 -9.13
C VAL A 59 -10.87 -5.00 -10.56
N TYR A 60 -10.66 -6.23 -11.00
CA TYR A 60 -10.90 -6.63 -12.39
C TYR A 60 -11.76 -7.88 -12.43
N ASP A 61 -12.72 -7.90 -13.35
CA ASP A 61 -13.59 -9.05 -13.57
C ASP A 61 -12.88 -10.11 -14.42
N TYR A 62 -12.02 -9.68 -15.35
CA TYR A 62 -11.25 -10.56 -16.23
C TYR A 62 -9.80 -10.06 -16.37
N LEU A 63 -8.83 -10.99 -16.38
CA LEU A 63 -7.39 -10.68 -16.56
C LEU A 63 -7.07 -9.88 -17.85
N MET A 64 -7.97 -9.88 -18.83
CA MET A 64 -7.79 -9.18 -20.11
C MET A 64 -7.93 -7.66 -20.01
N GLU A 65 -8.44 -7.13 -18.89
CA GLU A 65 -8.54 -5.68 -18.60
C GLU A 65 -7.21 -5.04 -18.18
N ILE A 66 -6.12 -5.82 -18.13
CA ILE A 66 -4.79 -5.40 -17.64
C ILE A 66 -3.95 -4.71 -18.75
N VAL A 67 -4.46 -4.60 -19.98
CA VAL A 67 -3.76 -3.94 -21.10
C VAL A 67 -4.13 -2.45 -21.15
N ASP A 68 -3.42 -1.62 -20.38
CA ASP A 68 -3.23 -0.18 -20.63
C ASP A 68 -1.82 0.23 -20.16
#